data_AF-A0A9C7UJ06-F1
#
_entry.id   AF-A0A9C7UJ06-F1
#
_cell.length_a   1.000
_cell.length_b   1.000
_cell.length_c   1.000
_cell.angle_alpha   90.00
_cell.angle_beta   90.00
_cell.angle_gamma   90.00
#
_symmetry.space_group_name_H-M   'P 1'
#
loop_
_entity.id
_entity.type
_entity.pdbx_description
1 polymer ?
#
loop_
_entity_poly.entity_id
_entity_poly.type
_entity_poly.pdbx_seq_one_letter_code
_entity_poly.pdbx_strand_id
1 'polypeptide(L)' 'MNRVFSSLEALAEHLAAIVLAEFSVSGLRMTITKPGAVSEADGVGVVIERP' A
#
# COMPACT_ATOMS: atom_id res chain seq x y z
N MET A 1 -12.78 -7.61 9.18
CA MET A 1 -12.88 -6.30 9.88
C MET A 1 -12.65 -5.21 8.85
N ASN A 2 -13.63 -4.31 8.62
CA ASN A 2 -13.43 -3.21 7.66
C ASN A 2 -12.76 -2.04 8.40
N ARG A 3 -11.63 -1.56 7.89
CA ARG A 3 -10.84 -0.47 8.49
C ARG A 3 -10.65 0.63 7.46
N VAL A 4 -10.98 1.86 7.83
CA VAL A 4 -10.83 3.03 6.95
C VAL A 4 -9.47 3.68 7.23
N PHE A 5 -8.77 4.05 6.16
CA PHE A 5 -7.46 4.72 6.22
C PHE A 5 -7.58 6.13 5.64
N SER A 6 -6.88 7.08 6.25
CA SER A 6 -6.89 8.48 5.82
C SER A 6 -5.92 8.77 4.66
N SER A 7 -4.90 7.92 4.47
CA SER A 7 -3.88 8.09 3.42
C SER A 7 -3.43 6.74 2.86
N LEU A 8 -2.84 6.75 1.66
CA LEU A 8 -2.34 5.54 1.00
C LEU A 8 -1.11 4.97 1.70
N GLU A 9 -0.30 5.82 2.34
CA GLU A 9 0.85 5.45 3.15
C GLU A 9 0.42 4.58 4.34
N ALA A 10 -0.61 5.00 5.08
CA ALA A 10 -1.12 4.26 6.23
C ALA A 10 -1.70 2.90 5.82
N LEU A 11 -2.38 2.85 4.67
CA LEU A 11 -2.85 1.59 4.09
C LEU A 11 -1.67 0.70 3.66
N ALA A 12 -0.65 1.27 3.01
CA ALA A 12 0.52 0.53 2.53
C ALA A 12 1.30 -0.09 3.69
N GLU A 13 1.57 0.66 4.78
CA GLU A 13 2.24 0.10 5.96
C GLU A 13 1.43 -1.04 6.58
N HIS A 14 0.11 -0.88 6.69
CA HIS A 14 -0.73 -1.90 7.29
C HIS A 14 -0.71 -3.20 6.49
N LEU A 15 -0.84 -3.10 5.16
CA LEU A 15 -0.78 -4.25 4.27
C LEU A 15 0.61 -4.91 4.27
N ALA A 16 1.68 -4.12 4.29
CA ALA A 16 3.04 -4.66 4.36
C ALA A 16 3.27 -5.45 5.65
N ALA A 17 2.80 -4.94 6.79
CA ALA A 17 2.90 -5.64 8.07
C ALA A 17 2.16 -6.98 8.06
N ILE A 18 0.96 -7.03 7.46
CA ILE A 18 0.20 -8.28 7.30
C ILE A 18 0.96 -9.27 6.42
N VAL A 19 1.40 -8.83 5.24
CA VAL A 19 2.05 -9.72 4.27
C VAL A 19 3.35 -10.32 4.83
N LEU A 20 4.19 -9.49 5.47
CA LEU A 20 5.44 -9.95 6.06
C LEU A 20 5.20 -10.93 7.22
N ALA A 21 4.21 -10.66 8.07
CA ALA A 21 3.90 -11.51 9.21
C ALA A 21 3.26 -12.85 8.81
N GLU A 22 2.42 -12.86 7.77
CA GLU A 22 1.65 -14.05 7.40
C GLU A 22 2.37 -14.95 6.40
N PHE A 23 3.25 -14.42 5.54
CA PHE A 23 3.74 -15.17 4.38
C PHE A 23 5.22 -15.57 4.40
N SER A 24 5.97 -15.41 5.50
CA SER A 24 7.40 -15.81 5.60
C SER A 24 8.26 -15.32 4.42
N VAL A 25 7.93 -14.17 3.85
CA VAL A 25 8.69 -13.55 2.75
C VAL A 25 9.88 -12.77 3.32
N SER A 26 11.01 -12.75 2.61
CA SER A 26 12.25 -12.11 3.04
C SER A 26 12.35 -10.61 2.70
N GLY A 27 11.23 -10.02 2.29
CA GLY A 27 11.16 -8.65 1.81
C GLY A 27 9.97 -8.44 0.90
N LEU A 28 9.49 -7.19 0.85
CA LEU A 28 8.30 -6.79 0.12
C LEU A 28 8.54 -5.46 -0.60
N ARG A 29 8.25 -5.43 -1.90
CA ARG A 29 8.03 -4.19 -2.64
C ARG A 29 6.57 -4.13 -3.08
N MET A 30 5.87 -3.06 -2.72
CA MET A 30 4.44 -2.93 -2.99
C MET A 30 4.13 -1.56 -3.58
N THR A 31 3.29 -1.55 -4.62
CA THR A 31 2.74 -0.35 -5.23
C THR A 31 1.24 -0.30 -4.96
N ILE A 32 0.74 0.83 -4.45
CA ILE A 32 -0.69 1.08 -4.29
C ILE A 32 -1.05 2.32 -5.10
N THR A 33 -1.94 2.14 -6.08
CA THR A 33 -2.44 3.21 -6.93
C THR A 33 -3.89 3.53 -6.57
N LYS A 34 -4.22 4.81 -6.49
CA LYS A 34 -5.57 5.35 -6.38
C LYS A 34 -5.93 6.04 -7.70
N PRO A 35 -6.61 5.34 -8.62
CA PRO A 35 -7.08 5.93 -9.87
C PRO A 35 -8.08 7.07 -9.62
N GLY A 36 -8.08 8.07 -10.49
CA GLY A 36 -9.04 9.18 -10.43
C GLY A 36 -8.90 10.11 -9.22
N ALA A 37 -7.85 9.96 -8.40
CA ALA A 37 -7.56 10.92 -7.34
C ALA A 37 -7.04 12.26 -7.87
N VAL A 38 -6.48 12.28 -9.09
CA VAL A 38 -6.10 13.48 -9.83
C VAL A 38 -6.64 13.35 -11.25
N SER A 39 -7.45 14.30 -11.69
CA SER A 39 -8.22 14.20 -12.94
C SER A 39 -7.34 14.09 -14.20
N GLU A 40 -6.14 14.66 -14.18
CA GLU A 40 -5.21 14.69 -15.31
C GLU A 40 -4.18 13.55 -15.27
N ALA A 41 -4.26 12.65 -14.29
CA ALA A 41 -3.33 11.52 -14.14
C ALA A 41 -4.09 10.19 -14.24
N ASP A 42 -3.47 9.20 -14.89
CA ASP A 42 -4.00 7.83 -14.94
C ASP A 42 -4.16 7.22 -13.53
N GLY A 43 -3.31 7.65 -12.59
CA GLY A 43 -3.44 7.35 -11.18
C GLY A 43 -2.30 7.95 -10.37
N VAL A 44 -2.52 8.16 -9.08
CA VAL A 44 -1.48 8.55 -8.12
C VAL A 44 -1.40 7.52 -7.00
N GLY A 45 -0.23 7.38 -6.40
CA GLY A 45 -0.01 6.26 -5.49
C GLY A 45 1.29 6.36 -4.72
N VAL A 46 1.57 5.29 -3.98
CA VAL A 46 2.81 5.12 -3.22
C VAL A 46 3.48 3.81 -3.62
N VAL A 47 4.81 3.81 -3.56
CA VAL A 47 5.63 2.61 -3.65
C VAL A 47 6.42 2.52 -2.35
N ILE A 48 6.34 1.36 -1.70
CA ILE A 48 7.11 1.09 -0.47
C ILE A 48 7.94 -0.17 -0.64
N GLU A 49 9.07 -0.21 0.07
CA GLU A 49 9.99 -1.34 0.14
C GLU A 49 10.29 -1.65 1.61
N ARG A 50 10.06 -2.89 2.03
CA ARG A 50 10.30 -3.36 3.40
C ARG A 50 11.18 -4.61 3.37
N PRO A 51 12.11 -4.76 4.32
CA PRO A 51 12.84 -6.00 4.51
C PRO A 51 11.92 -7.12 5.01
#